data_AF-A0AAQ0PFF0-F1
#
_entry.id   AF-A0AAQ0PFF0-F1
#
_cell.length_a   1.000
_cell.length_b   1.000
_cell.length_c   1.000
_cell.angle_alpha   90.00
_cell.angle_beta   90.00
_cell.angle_gamma   90.00
#
_symmetry.space_group_name_H-M   'P 1'
#
loop_
_entity.id
_entity.type
_entity.pdbx_description
1 polymer ?
#
loop_
_entity_poly.entity_id
_entity_poly.type
_entity_poly.pdbx_seq_one_letter_code
_entity_poly.pdbx_strand_id
1 'polypeptide(L)'
;MPADRFNIAAVCWMVSGMSFILGDAPMTALLQSSIPNHLQGRGLSLLNMVMGLAAPLGLALTTPLGELIGVRWLFVVTGVLGGLICLMGFFSTAVRRLEDGTHY
;
A
#
# COMPACT_ATOMS: atom_id res chain seq x y z
N MET A 1 -17.40 23.86 12.20
CA MET A 1 -16.15 23.39 11.54
C MET A 1 -15.95 24.27 10.31
N PRO A 2 -14.85 25.04 10.19
CA PRO A 2 -14.72 26.00 9.09
C PRO A 2 -14.51 25.26 7.77
N ALA A 3 -15.31 25.59 6.75
CA ALA A 3 -15.29 25.00 5.42
C ALA A 3 -13.91 25.04 4.73
N ASP A 4 -13.04 25.95 5.18
CA ASP A 4 -11.70 26.17 4.64
C ASP A 4 -10.74 24.96 4.79
N ARG A 5 -10.84 24.21 5.89
CA ARG A 5 -9.97 23.03 6.12
C ARG A 5 -10.52 21.75 5.49
N PHE A 6 -11.81 21.72 5.18
CA PHE A 6 -12.47 20.59 4.55
C PHE A 6 -11.98 20.40 3.11
N ASN A 7 -11.84 21.49 2.34
CA ASN A 7 -11.35 21.43 0.96
C ASN A 7 -9.92 20.87 0.90
N ILE A 8 -9.04 21.28 1.81
CA ILE A 8 -7.66 20.76 1.89
C ILE A 8 -7.69 19.25 2.20
N ALA A 9 -8.49 18.83 3.17
CA ALA A 9 -8.63 17.41 3.50
C ALA A 9 -9.19 16.59 2.32
N ALA A 10 -10.18 17.11 1.60
CA ALA A 10 -10.76 16.46 0.43
C ALA A 10 -9.74 16.30 -0.70
N VAL A 11 -8.94 17.34 -0.98
CA VAL A 11 -7.83 17.28 -1.96
C VAL A 11 -6.79 16.25 -1.52
N CYS A 12 -6.37 16.26 -0.26
CA CYS A 12 -5.44 15.26 0.26
C CYS A 12 -5.98 13.83 0.11
N TRP A 13 -7.27 13.63 0.38
CA TRP A 13 -7.91 12.33 0.26
C TRP A 13 -8.00 11.87 -1.19
N MET A 14 -8.32 12.79 -2.11
CA MET A 14 -8.34 12.54 -3.55
C MET A 14 -6.96 12.13 -4.07
N VAL A 15 -5.91 12.86 -3.70
CA VAL A 15 -4.52 12.54 -4.07
C VAL A 15 -4.10 11.18 -3.51
N SER A 16 -4.48 10.89 -2.27
CA SER A 16 -4.17 9.60 -1.63
C SER A 16 -4.88 8.45 -2.34
N GLY A 17 -6.16 8.60 -2.69
CA GLY A 17 -6.91 7.59 -3.43
C GLY A 17 -6.35 7.35 -4.84
N MET A 18 -5.98 8.42 -5.55
CA MET A 18 -5.37 8.29 -6.87
C MET A 18 -4.01 7.59 -6.80
N SER A 19 -3.18 7.94 -5.80
CA SER A 19 -1.89 7.29 -5.56
C SER A 19 -2.06 5.81 -5.24
N PHE A 20 -3.09 5.46 -4.46
CA PHE A 20 -3.40 4.08 -4.11
C PHE A 20 -3.75 3.25 -5.37
N ILE A 21 -4.66 3.74 -6.22
CA ILE A 21 -5.06 3.04 -7.45
C ILE A 21 -3.87 2.88 -8.41
N LEU A 22 -3.04 3.92 -8.55
CA LEU A 22 -1.86 3.89 -9.42
C LEU A 22 -0.81 2.86 -8.97
N GLY A 23 -0.78 2.49 -7.68
CA GLY A 23 0.10 1.43 -7.19
C GLY A 23 -0.56 0.05 -7.25
N ASP A 24 -1.80 -0.05 -6.79
CA ASP A 24 -2.51 -1.32 -6.60
C ASP A 24 -2.88 -2.00 -7.93
N ALA A 25 -3.30 -1.22 -8.93
CA ALA A 25 -3.66 -1.74 -10.25
C ALA A 25 -2.48 -2.42 -10.99
N PRO A 26 -1.32 -1.77 -11.20
CA PRO A 26 -0.19 -2.43 -11.85
C PRO A 26 0.40 -3.55 -10.99
N MET A 27 0.39 -3.43 -9.66
CA MET A 27 0.83 -4.52 -8.78
C MET A 27 -0.01 -5.78 -9.00
N THR A 28 -1.34 -5.61 -9.04
CA THR A 28 -2.26 -6.73 -9.29
C THR A 28 -2.09 -7.31 -10.69
N ALA A 29 -1.91 -6.46 -11.71
CA ALA A 29 -1.67 -6.90 -13.08
C ALA A 29 -0.34 -7.68 -13.23
N LEU A 30 0.75 -7.21 -12.60
CA LEU A 30 2.04 -7.90 -12.57
C LEU A 30 1.95 -9.26 -11.88
N LEU A 31 1.17 -9.35 -10.80
CA LEU A 31 0.94 -10.61 -10.11
C LEU A 31 0.15 -11.59 -10.99
N GLN A 32 -0.86 -11.09 -11.72
CA GLN A 32 -1.64 -11.90 -12.66
C GLN A 32 -0.79 -12.40 -13.83
N SER A 33 0.11 -11.56 -14.39
CA SER A 33 0.99 -11.97 -15.49
C SER A 33 2.09 -12.93 -15.05
N SER A 34 2.58 -12.80 -13.82
CA SER A 34 3.64 -13.67 -13.26
C SER A 34 3.11 -15.02 -12.78
N ILE A 35 1.83 -15.13 -12.40
CA ILE A 35 1.23 -16.37 -11.90
C ILE A 35 0.53 -17.14 -13.05
N PRO A 36 0.82 -18.44 -13.21
CA PRO A 36 0.13 -19.28 -14.20
C PRO A 36 -1.40 -19.25 -14.03
N ASN A 37 -2.16 -19.17 -15.13
CA ASN A 37 -3.63 -19.03 -15.13
C ASN A 37 -4.36 -20.00 -14.19
N HIS A 38 -3.89 -21.26 -14.08
CA HIS A 38 -4.52 -22.28 -13.22
C HIS A 38 -4.30 -22.05 -11.71
N LEU A 39 -3.39 -21.17 -11.31
CA LEU A 39 -3.08 -20.82 -9.91
C LEU A 39 -3.48 -19.40 -9.53
N GLN A 40 -3.94 -18.56 -10.48
CA GLN A 40 -4.30 -17.16 -10.21
C GLN A 40 -5.34 -17.04 -9.09
N GLY A 41 -6.40 -17.84 -9.12
CA GLY A 41 -7.42 -17.84 -8.07
C GLY A 41 -6.87 -18.17 -6.68
N ARG A 42 -5.87 -19.05 -6.59
CA ARG A 42 -5.21 -19.39 -5.32
C ARG A 42 -4.28 -18.27 -4.87
N GLY A 43 -3.48 -17.71 -5.78
CA GLY A 43 -2.56 -16.60 -5.49
C GLY A 43 -3.30 -15.34 -5.02
N LEU A 44 -4.35 -14.95 -5.71
CA LEU A 44 -5.19 -13.80 -5.34
C LEU A 44 -5.94 -14.05 -4.02
N SER A 45 -6.38 -15.28 -3.76
CA SER A 45 -7.02 -15.62 -2.48
C SER A 45 -6.05 -15.51 -1.30
N LEU A 46 -4.80 -15.96 -1.47
CA LEU A 46 -3.74 -15.76 -0.47
C LEU A 46 -3.42 -14.27 -0.27
N LEU A 47 -3.29 -13.50 -1.34
CA LEU A 47 -3.10 -12.05 -1.26
C LEU A 47 -4.24 -11.40 -0.46
N ASN A 48 -5.49 -11.72 -0.79
CA ASN A 48 -6.66 -11.21 -0.07
C ASN A 48 -6.71 -11.64 1.39
N MET A 49 -6.28 -12.86 1.73
CA MET A 49 -6.16 -13.28 3.14
C MET A 49 -5.12 -12.42 3.87
N VAL A 50 -3.95 -12.19 3.28
CA VAL A 50 -2.90 -11.35 3.87
C VAL A 50 -3.38 -9.91 4.03
N MET A 51 -4.00 -9.33 3.00
CA MET A 51 -4.58 -7.98 3.05
C MET A 51 -5.69 -7.88 4.11
N GLY A 52 -6.55 -8.90 4.21
CA GLY A 52 -7.61 -8.97 5.21
C GLY A 52 -7.08 -9.05 6.65
N LEU A 53 -5.91 -9.67 6.86
CA LEU A 53 -5.23 -9.69 8.16
C LEU A 53 -4.48 -8.39 8.47
N ALA A 54 -4.13 -7.59 7.45
CA ALA A 54 -3.41 -6.34 7.66
C ALA A 54 -4.22 -5.33 8.50
N ALA A 55 -5.55 -5.28 8.34
CA ALA A 55 -6.42 -4.40 9.12
C ALA A 55 -6.45 -4.73 10.63
N PRO A 56 -6.79 -5.95 11.08
CA PRO A 56 -6.81 -6.28 12.50
C PRO A 56 -5.41 -6.20 13.14
N LEU A 57 -4.35 -6.60 12.42
CA LEU A 57 -2.98 -6.45 12.90
C LEU A 57 -2.57 -4.98 13.01
N GLY A 58 -2.92 -4.18 12.00
CA GLY A 58 -2.69 -2.74 11.97
C GLY A 58 -3.33 -2.05 13.16
N LEU A 59 -4.61 -2.36 13.46
CA LEU A 59 -5.31 -1.81 14.62
C LEU A 59 -4.71 -2.29 15.95
N ALA A 60 -4.37 -3.58 16.06
CA ALA A 60 -3.76 -4.14 17.26
C ALA A 60 -2.42 -3.46 17.61
N LEU A 61 -1.65 -3.03 16.60
CA LEU A 61 -0.40 -2.28 16.79
C LEU A 61 -0.63 -0.77 16.96
N THR A 62 -1.52 -0.19 16.16
CA THR A 62 -1.76 1.27 16.12
C THR A 62 -2.40 1.77 17.41
N THR A 63 -3.22 0.95 18.07
CA THR A 63 -3.90 1.32 19.32
C THR A 63 -2.91 1.58 20.48
N PRO A 64 -2.06 0.62 20.89
CA PRO A 64 -1.10 0.86 21.97
C PRO A 64 -0.01 1.86 21.58
N LEU A 65 0.45 1.84 20.32
CA LEU A 65 1.43 2.84 19.85
C LEU A 65 0.83 4.25 19.87
N GLY A 66 -0.44 4.40 19.51
CA GLY A 66 -1.15 5.69 19.52
C GLY A 66 -1.26 6.28 20.91
N GLU A 67 -1.45 5.44 21.93
CA GLU A 67 -1.49 5.85 23.34
C GLU A 67 -0.11 6.21 23.89
N LEU A 68 0.94 5.49 23.49
CA LEU A 68 2.31 5.69 23.99
C LEU A 68 3.02 6.91 23.39
N ILE A 69 2.97 7.08 22.07
CA ILE A 69 3.72 8.13 21.35
C ILE A 69 2.82 9.25 20.80
N GLY A 70 1.50 9.08 20.89
CA GLY A 70 0.51 10.01 20.34
C GLY A 70 0.24 9.82 18.85
N VAL A 71 -1.01 10.05 18.44
CA VAL A 71 -1.50 9.88 17.05
C VAL A 71 -0.67 10.69 16.04
N ARG A 72 -0.21 11.89 16.42
CA ARG A 72 0.60 12.74 15.53
C ARG A 72 1.91 12.07 15.13
N TRP A 73 2.64 11.53 16.10
CA TRP A 73 3.91 10.85 15.83
C TRP A 73 3.70 9.52 15.13
N LEU A 74 2.59 8.84 15.42
CA LEU A 74 2.22 7.62 14.71
C LEU A 74 2.06 7.87 13.21
N PHE A 75 1.32 8.91 12.81
CA PHE A 75 1.19 9.32 11.40
C PHE A 75 2.54 9.66 10.75
N VAL A 76 3.44 10.33 11.48
CA VAL A 76 4.78 10.65 10.97
C VAL A 76 5.59 9.38 10.76
N VAL A 77 5.61 8.46 11.73
CA VAL A 77 6.37 7.21 11.66
C VAL A 77 5.84 6.31 10.54
N THR A 78 4.52 6.10 10.45
CA THR A 78 3.94 5.27 9.38
C THR A 78 4.11 5.92 8.00
N GLY A 79 3.99 7.24 7.90
CA GLY A 79 4.26 7.97 6.66
C GLY A 79 5.72 7.86 6.20
N VAL A 80 6.68 8.03 7.12
CA VAL A 80 8.11 7.87 6.82
C VAL A 80 8.44 6.44 6.43
N LEU A 81 7.93 5.45 7.18
CA LEU A 81 8.12 4.04 6.85
C LEU A 81 7.52 3.71 5.47
N GLY A 82 6.31 4.18 5.17
CA GLY A 82 5.69 4.01 3.86
C GLY A 82 6.52 4.65 2.74
N GLY A 83 6.99 5.87 2.95
CA GLY A 83 7.88 6.55 1.99
C GLY A 83 9.19 5.80 1.75
N LEU A 84 9.80 5.26 2.81
CA LEU A 84 11.01 4.44 2.70
C LEU A 84 10.74 3.13 1.93
N ILE A 85 9.60 2.48 2.15
CA ILE A 85 9.21 1.27 1.41
C ILE A 85 9.02 1.59 -0.08
N CYS A 86 8.33 2.68 -0.41
CA CYS A 86 8.19 3.13 -1.79
C CYS A 86 9.56 3.43 -2.44
N LEU A 87 10.45 4.09 -1.70
CA LEU A 87 11.80 4.40 -2.18
C LEU A 87 12.61 3.11 -2.41
N MET A 88 12.58 2.17 -1.47
CA MET A 88 13.22 0.86 -1.63
C MET A 88 12.64 0.09 -2.82
N GLY A 89 11.32 0.18 -3.06
CA GLY A 89 10.67 -0.39 -4.24
C GLY A 89 11.21 0.20 -5.55
N PHE A 90 11.39 1.52 -5.61
CA PHE A 90 11.98 2.20 -6.76
C PHE A 90 13.44 1.80 -7.04
N PHE A 91 14.23 1.55 -6.00
CA PHE A 91 15.62 1.11 -6.11
C PHE A 91 15.78 -0.40 -6.28
N SER A 92 14.72 -1.18 -6.05
CA SER A 92 14.78 -2.64 -6.13
C SER A 92 14.91 -3.10 -7.58
N THR A 93 16.09 -3.61 -7.91
CA THR A 93 16.37 -4.30 -9.18
C THR A 93 15.40 -5.45 -9.44
N ALA A 94 14.77 -6.03 -8.41
CA ALA A 94 13.75 -7.07 -8.58
C ALA A 94 12.48 -6.55 -9.27
N VAL A 95 12.05 -5.31 -8.98
CA VAL A 95 10.89 -4.70 -9.65
C VAL A 95 11.23 -4.36 -11.10
N ARG A 96 12.42 -3.80 -11.35
CA ARG A 96 12.91 -3.54 -12.71
C ARG A 96 13.06 -4.81 -13.55
N ARG A 97 13.52 -5.91 -12.95
CA ARG A 97 13.67 -7.19 -13.65
C ARG A 97 12.36 -7.92 -13.95
N LEU A 98 11.28 -7.62 -13.20
CA LEU A 98 9.94 -8.13 -13.53
C LEU A 98 9.41 -7.51 -14.83
N GLU A 99 9.75 -6.25 -15.11
CA GLU A 99 9.45 -5.59 -16.38
C GLU A 99 10.24 -6.24 -17.55
N ASP A 100 11.54 -6.50 -17.35
CA ASP A 100 12.42 -7.11 -18.36
C ASP A 100 12.06 -8.59 -18.68
N GLY A 101 11.55 -9.34 -17.70
CA GLY A 101 11.22 -10.76 -17.84
C GLY A 101 9.93 -11.05 -18.62
N THR A 102 9.11 -10.04 -18.92
CA THR A 102 7.80 -10.20 -19.60
C THR A 102 7.91 -10.19 -21.13
N HIS A 103 9.14 -10.24 -21.67
CA HIS A 103 9.43 -10.18 -23.11
C HIS A 103 9.76 -11.53 -23.79
N TYR A 104 9.44 -12.68 -23.19
CA TYR A 104 9.61 -13.99 -23.82
C TYR A 104 8.34 -14.83 -23.79
#